data_AF-A0A2T4CGA4-F1
#
_entry.id   AF-A0A2T4CGA4-F1
#
_cell.length_a   1.000
_cell.length_b   1.000
_cell.length_c   1.000
_cell.angle_alpha   90.00
_cell.angle_beta   90.00
_cell.angle_gamma   90.00
#
_symmetry.space_group_name_H-M   'P 1'
#
loop_
_entity.id
_entity.type
_entity.pdbx_description
1 polymer ?
#
loop_
_entity_poly.entity_id
_entity_poly.type
_entity_poly.pdbx_seq_one_letter_code
_entity_poly.pdbx_strand_id
1 'polypeptide(L)'
;MATSKAAYLAEKAIGHDDNAVTQQDVSSYPQSGADTMKALVWRGKQKVEIADVPKPQILEDTDVILKVTGSTVCGSDLHLYHGAVVQLADGDILGHEFCGVVELVGRAVNKVQVGKRYVASFQIACGDCFFCKQGLSSQCEKTNSNTAAKSLYGGRTAGIFGYSHLTGGFAGGQAELGEGRGTFEGVKGSKHLQGC
;
A
#
# COMPACT_ATOMS: atom_id res chain seq x y z
N MET A 1 13.36 11.21 -11.75
CA MET A 1 13.60 9.84 -12.26
C MET A 1 14.88 9.28 -11.66
N ALA A 2 16.07 9.72 -12.11
CA ALA A 2 17.34 9.18 -11.63
C ALA A 2 17.53 9.28 -10.11
N THR A 3 17.17 10.41 -9.49
CA THR A 3 17.31 10.62 -8.04
C THR A 3 16.41 9.73 -7.19
N SER A 4 15.12 9.60 -7.55
CA SER A 4 14.16 8.76 -6.79
C SER A 4 14.47 7.27 -6.94
N LYS A 5 14.80 6.82 -8.17
CA LYS A 5 15.23 5.45 -8.44
C LYS A 5 16.56 5.12 -7.77
N ALA A 6 17.52 6.05 -7.77
CA ALA A 6 18.79 5.86 -7.06
C ALA A 6 18.58 5.77 -5.54
N ALA A 7 17.71 6.60 -4.96
CA ALA A 7 17.35 6.52 -3.55
C ALA A 7 16.71 5.16 -3.21
N TYR A 8 15.83 4.65 -4.07
CA TYR A 8 15.23 3.33 -3.90
C TYR A 8 16.27 2.20 -3.97
N LEU A 9 17.15 2.23 -4.96
CA LEU A 9 18.21 1.22 -5.11
C LEU A 9 19.22 1.28 -3.95
N ALA A 10 19.53 2.49 -3.45
CA ALA A 10 20.37 2.68 -2.28
C ALA A 10 19.71 2.09 -1.03
N GLU A 11 18.42 2.33 -0.81
CA GLU A 11 17.67 1.74 0.31
C GLU A 11 17.69 0.21 0.25
N LYS A 12 17.42 -0.37 -0.93
CA LYS A 12 17.49 -1.83 -1.12
C LYS A 12 18.86 -2.41 -0.80
N ALA A 13 19.94 -1.64 -0.99
CA ALA A 13 21.30 -2.06 -0.63
C ALA A 13 21.61 -1.89 0.87
N ILE A 14 21.02 -0.88 1.53
CA ILE A 14 21.13 -0.66 2.99
C ILE A 14 20.34 -1.75 3.75
N GLY A 15 19.24 -2.20 3.18
CA GLY A 15 18.36 -3.20 3.77
C GLY A 15 17.24 -2.58 4.60
N HIS A 16 16.23 -3.40 4.89
CA HIS A 16 15.09 -3.03 5.74
C HIS A 16 15.28 -3.58 7.16
N ASP A 17 14.63 -2.95 8.16
CA ASP A 17 14.51 -3.57 9.47
C ASP A 17 13.71 -4.89 9.38
N ASP A 18 13.98 -5.83 10.28
CA ASP A 18 13.42 -7.18 10.32
C ASP A 18 12.06 -7.25 11.05
N ASN A 19 11.48 -6.11 11.40
CA ASN A 19 10.30 -6.02 12.28
C ASN A 19 8.97 -5.89 11.54
N ALA A 20 8.97 -5.90 10.21
CA ALA A 20 7.75 -5.84 9.42
C ALA A 20 6.98 -7.16 9.49
N VAL A 21 5.67 -7.07 9.73
CA VAL A 21 4.76 -8.22 9.77
C VAL A 21 3.98 -8.40 8.47
N THR A 22 4.36 -7.64 7.44
CA THR A 22 3.69 -7.67 6.14
C THR A 22 4.70 -7.54 5.01
N GLN A 23 4.45 -8.24 3.92
CA GLN A 23 5.26 -8.17 2.71
C GLN A 23 5.20 -6.75 2.10
N GLN A 24 6.38 -6.15 1.95
CA GLN A 24 6.59 -4.81 1.37
C GLN A 24 7.18 -4.89 -0.03
N ASP A 25 7.32 -3.73 -0.68
CA ASP A 25 7.84 -3.60 -2.05
C ASP A 25 7.02 -4.40 -3.09
N VAL A 26 5.72 -4.48 -2.86
CA VAL A 26 4.73 -5.11 -3.74
C VAL A 26 4.00 -4.07 -4.60
N SER A 27 4.74 -3.03 -5.02
CA SER A 27 4.19 -1.92 -5.82
C SER A 27 3.79 -2.32 -7.23
N SER A 28 4.30 -3.47 -7.67
CA SER A 28 3.81 -4.26 -8.81
C SER A 28 3.76 -5.73 -8.39
N TYR A 29 2.58 -6.36 -8.52
CA TYR A 29 2.39 -7.75 -8.09
C TYR A 29 3.31 -8.71 -8.84
N PRO A 30 3.70 -9.85 -8.22
CA PRO A 30 4.52 -10.85 -8.88
C PRO A 30 3.94 -11.24 -10.24
N GLN A 31 4.80 -11.31 -11.25
CA GLN A 31 4.47 -11.66 -12.64
C GLN A 31 4.17 -13.17 -12.79
N SER A 32 3.29 -13.72 -11.96
CA SER A 32 2.90 -15.13 -11.97
C SER A 32 1.43 -15.30 -12.37
N GLY A 33 1.12 -14.98 -13.63
CA GLY A 33 -0.20 -15.21 -14.24
C GLY A 33 -0.39 -14.35 -15.50
N ALA A 34 -1.05 -14.90 -16.53
CA ALA A 34 -1.29 -14.21 -17.81
C ALA A 34 -2.35 -13.10 -17.74
N ASP A 35 -3.02 -12.95 -16.60
CA ASP A 35 -4.14 -12.02 -16.42
C ASP A 35 -3.66 -10.65 -15.95
N THR A 36 -3.93 -9.65 -16.78
CA THR A 36 -3.62 -8.24 -16.49
C THR A 36 -4.88 -7.45 -16.10
N MET A 37 -4.63 -6.26 -15.53
CA MET A 37 -5.61 -5.21 -15.28
C MET A 37 -5.03 -3.85 -15.67
N LYS A 38 -5.88 -2.85 -15.86
CA LYS A 38 -5.46 -1.46 -16.01
C LYS A 38 -5.14 -0.83 -14.65
N ALA A 39 -4.03 -0.11 -14.57
CA ALA A 39 -3.65 0.70 -13.42
C ALA A 39 -2.93 1.99 -13.83
N LEU A 40 -3.10 3.05 -13.04
CA LEU A 40 -2.29 4.26 -13.15
C LEU A 40 -0.92 4.01 -12.51
N VAL A 41 0.11 4.04 -13.34
CA VAL A 41 1.49 3.79 -12.92
C VAL A 41 2.35 5.02 -13.06
N TRP A 42 3.27 5.18 -12.12
CA TRP A 42 4.27 6.24 -12.16
C TRP A 42 5.37 5.90 -13.17
N ARG A 43 5.67 6.84 -14.07
CA ARG A 43 6.71 6.74 -15.10
C ARG A 43 7.79 7.81 -14.97
N GLY A 44 7.72 8.57 -13.89
CA GLY A 44 8.64 9.66 -13.63
C GLY A 44 7.98 10.93 -13.13
N LYS A 45 8.84 11.89 -12.81
CA LYS A 45 8.41 13.24 -12.47
C LYS A 45 7.57 13.78 -13.63
N GLN A 46 6.36 14.20 -13.28
CA GLN A 46 5.32 14.72 -14.16
C GLN A 46 4.91 13.74 -15.28
N LYS A 47 5.05 12.43 -15.04
CA LYS A 47 4.71 11.39 -16.01
C LYS A 47 4.03 10.21 -15.32
N VAL A 48 2.75 10.03 -15.64
CA VAL A 48 1.95 8.86 -15.25
C VAL A 48 1.26 8.33 -16.50
N GLU A 49 0.95 7.04 -16.52
CA GLU A 49 0.22 6.43 -17.63
C GLU A 49 -0.70 5.32 -17.12
N ILE A 50 -1.73 5.01 -17.90
CA ILE A 50 -2.49 3.78 -17.69
C ILE A 50 -1.73 2.65 -18.38
N ALA A 51 -1.38 1.62 -17.65
CA ALA A 51 -0.67 0.45 -18.16
C ALA A 51 -1.42 -0.85 -17.83
N ASP A 52 -1.17 -1.89 -18.62
CA ASP A 52 -1.50 -3.26 -18.24
C ASP A 52 -0.48 -3.76 -17.20
N VAL A 53 -0.97 -4.13 -16.03
CA VAL A 53 -0.18 -4.70 -14.92
C VAL A 53 -0.79 -6.02 -14.48
N PRO A 54 -0.03 -6.95 -13.86
CA PRO A 54 -0.60 -8.18 -13.31
C PRO A 54 -1.73 -7.88 -12.31
N LYS A 55 -2.77 -8.70 -12.32
CA LYS A 55 -3.80 -8.64 -11.27
C LYS A 55 -3.19 -8.97 -9.90
N PRO A 56 -3.68 -8.35 -8.81
CA PRO A 56 -3.32 -8.74 -7.44
C PRO A 56 -3.62 -10.20 -7.18
N GLN A 57 -2.82 -10.79 -6.29
CA GLN A 57 -3.03 -12.11 -5.72
C GLN A 57 -2.97 -11.99 -4.20
N ILE A 58 -3.57 -12.94 -3.49
CA ILE A 58 -3.42 -13.04 -2.03
C ILE A 58 -1.97 -13.44 -1.75
N LEU A 59 -1.20 -12.54 -1.14
CA LEU A 59 0.19 -12.76 -0.74
C LEU A 59 0.25 -13.24 0.71
N GLU A 60 -0.61 -12.69 1.55
CA GLU A 60 -0.75 -13.01 2.97
C GLU A 60 -2.17 -13.44 3.28
N ASP A 61 -2.34 -14.34 4.27
CA ASP A 61 -3.66 -14.82 4.68
C ASP A 61 -4.58 -13.71 5.20
N THR A 62 -4.06 -12.51 5.43
CA THR A 62 -4.79 -11.32 5.89
C THR A 62 -5.20 -10.37 4.76
N ASP A 63 -4.85 -10.67 3.51
CA ASP A 63 -5.12 -9.77 2.38
C ASP A 63 -6.59 -9.79 1.97
N VAL A 64 -7.02 -8.68 1.37
CA VAL A 64 -8.35 -8.48 0.81
C VAL A 64 -8.18 -7.86 -0.57
N ILE A 65 -8.72 -8.47 -1.60
CA ILE A 65 -8.71 -7.88 -2.95
C ILE A 65 -10.05 -7.21 -3.19
N LEU A 66 -10.02 -5.93 -3.53
CA LEU A 66 -11.17 -5.15 -3.93
C LEU A 66 -11.21 -5.01 -5.45
N LYS A 67 -12.37 -5.29 -6.05
CA LYS A 67 -12.73 -4.71 -7.33
C LYS A 67 -13.04 -3.23 -7.12
N VAL A 68 -12.13 -2.37 -7.55
CA VAL A 68 -12.23 -0.94 -7.31
C VAL A 68 -13.43 -0.40 -8.08
N THR A 69 -14.31 0.30 -7.36
CA THR A 69 -15.49 0.96 -7.95
C THR A 69 -15.39 2.48 -7.89
N GLY A 70 -14.44 3.01 -7.12
CA GLY A 70 -14.14 4.43 -7.07
C GLY A 70 -12.76 4.66 -6.46
N SER A 71 -12.04 5.63 -7.02
CA SER A 71 -10.79 6.15 -6.46
C SER A 71 -10.74 7.65 -6.71
N THR A 72 -10.14 8.38 -5.78
CA THR A 72 -9.93 9.83 -5.88
C THR A 72 -8.47 10.17 -6.05
N VAL A 73 -8.20 11.44 -6.35
CA VAL A 73 -6.86 12.01 -6.38
C VAL A 73 -6.71 12.91 -5.16
N CYS A 74 -5.74 12.60 -4.31
CA CYS A 74 -5.42 13.38 -3.13
C CYS A 74 -4.41 14.47 -3.46
N GLY A 75 -4.35 15.54 -2.65
CA GLY A 75 -3.29 16.56 -2.77
C GLY A 75 -1.88 15.97 -2.61
N SER A 76 -1.74 14.92 -1.80
CA SER A 76 -0.48 14.18 -1.59
C SER A 76 0.00 13.44 -2.84
N ASP A 77 -0.90 13.01 -3.74
CA ASP A 77 -0.51 12.38 -5.01
C ASP A 77 0.30 13.35 -5.88
N LEU A 78 0.05 14.67 -5.75
CA LEU A 78 0.83 15.68 -6.46
C LEU A 78 2.28 15.75 -5.99
N HIS A 79 2.59 15.37 -4.75
CA HIS A 79 3.97 15.25 -4.30
C HIS A 79 4.70 14.10 -4.99
N LEU A 80 4.01 12.99 -5.26
CA LEU A 80 4.53 11.86 -6.04
C LEU A 80 4.71 12.24 -7.51
N TYR A 81 3.68 12.86 -8.10
CA TYR A 81 3.70 13.34 -9.48
C TYR A 81 4.87 14.32 -9.71
N HIS A 82 5.10 15.28 -8.81
CA HIS A 82 6.22 16.21 -8.93
C HIS A 82 7.58 15.63 -8.52
N GLY A 83 7.64 14.38 -8.06
CA GLY A 83 8.86 13.71 -7.63
C GLY A 83 9.49 14.35 -6.38
N ALA A 84 8.66 14.95 -5.51
CA ALA A 84 9.07 15.53 -4.23
C ALA A 84 9.29 14.46 -3.16
N VAL A 85 8.68 13.28 -3.34
CA VAL A 85 8.88 12.10 -2.49
C VAL A 85 9.95 11.20 -3.12
N VAL A 86 10.87 10.73 -2.28
CA VAL A 86 11.94 9.82 -2.68
C VAL A 86 11.47 8.38 -2.73
N GLN A 87 12.28 7.53 -3.36
CA GLN A 87 12.06 6.09 -3.47
C GLN A 87 10.76 5.70 -4.21
N LEU A 88 10.41 6.44 -5.26
CA LEU A 88 9.47 5.99 -6.29
C LEU A 88 10.24 5.21 -7.36
N ALA A 89 9.68 4.09 -7.78
CA ALA A 89 10.15 3.27 -8.87
C ALA A 89 9.24 3.40 -10.09
N ASP A 90 9.85 3.21 -11.27
CA ASP A 90 9.09 3.12 -12.52
C ASP A 90 8.16 1.91 -12.47
N GLY A 91 6.86 2.12 -12.66
CA GLY A 91 5.84 1.07 -12.55
C GLY A 91 5.06 1.03 -11.25
N ASP A 92 5.38 1.86 -10.26
CA ASP A 92 4.59 1.93 -9.02
C ASP A 92 3.13 2.31 -9.33
N ILE A 93 2.19 1.48 -8.89
CA ILE A 93 0.76 1.73 -8.98
C ILE A 93 0.39 2.78 -7.92
N LEU A 94 -0.22 3.89 -8.35
CA LEU A 94 -0.54 5.01 -7.46
C LEU A 94 -1.94 4.90 -6.84
N GLY A 95 -2.21 5.79 -5.87
CA GLY A 95 -3.53 6.03 -5.31
C GLY A 95 -3.77 5.36 -3.96
N HIS A 96 -4.16 6.16 -2.98
CA HIS A 96 -4.37 5.73 -1.59
C HIS A 96 -5.78 6.06 -1.08
N GLU A 97 -6.65 6.55 -1.95
CA GLU A 97 -8.05 6.83 -1.67
C GLU A 97 -8.90 6.01 -2.63
N PHE A 98 -9.38 4.85 -2.18
CA PHE A 98 -10.17 3.95 -3.02
C PHE A 98 -11.17 3.12 -2.23
N CYS A 99 -12.24 2.73 -2.92
CA CYS A 99 -13.28 1.86 -2.41
C CYS A 99 -13.73 0.87 -3.50
N GLY A 100 -14.26 -0.26 -3.07
CA GLY A 100 -14.56 -1.33 -3.99
C GLY A 100 -15.43 -2.42 -3.39
N VAL A 101 -15.81 -3.35 -4.24
CA VAL A 101 -16.50 -4.58 -3.84
C VAL A 101 -15.45 -5.65 -3.60
N VAL A 102 -15.51 -6.35 -2.47
CA VAL A 102 -14.56 -7.41 -2.15
C VAL A 102 -14.71 -8.55 -3.16
N GLU A 103 -13.62 -8.86 -3.84
CA GLU A 103 -13.52 -9.94 -4.81
C GLU A 103 -12.94 -11.20 -4.17
N LEU A 104 -11.86 -11.07 -3.39
CA LEU A 104 -11.18 -12.19 -2.72
C LEU A 104 -10.73 -11.77 -1.31
N VAL A 105 -10.61 -12.76 -0.43
CA VAL A 105 -10.08 -12.60 0.93
C VAL A 105 -9.12 -13.72 1.26
N GLY A 106 -8.07 -13.42 2.02
CA GLY A 106 -7.16 -14.41 2.58
C GLY A 106 -7.81 -15.23 3.69
N ARG A 107 -7.16 -16.34 4.08
CA ARG A 107 -7.73 -17.34 4.98
C ARG A 107 -7.94 -16.86 6.41
N ALA A 108 -7.18 -15.86 6.85
CA ALA A 108 -7.28 -15.29 8.19
C ALA A 108 -8.30 -14.13 8.27
N VAL A 109 -8.92 -13.76 7.15
CA VAL A 109 -9.92 -12.67 7.10
C VAL A 109 -11.30 -13.21 7.46
N ASN A 110 -11.82 -12.79 8.62
CA ASN A 110 -13.08 -13.27 9.19
C ASN A 110 -14.20 -12.22 9.29
N LYS A 111 -13.89 -10.93 9.08
CA LYS A 111 -14.83 -9.80 9.25
C LYS A 111 -15.16 -9.05 7.96
N VAL A 112 -14.52 -9.41 6.86
CA VAL A 112 -14.76 -8.84 5.52
C VAL A 112 -15.49 -9.88 4.69
N GLN A 113 -16.56 -9.46 4.01
CA GLN A 113 -17.42 -10.35 3.23
C GLN A 113 -17.21 -10.13 1.74
N VAL A 114 -16.93 -11.21 1.01
CA VAL A 114 -16.92 -11.20 -0.46
C VAL A 114 -18.27 -10.70 -1.00
N GLY A 115 -18.22 -9.86 -2.03
CA GLY A 115 -19.41 -9.24 -2.64
C GLY A 115 -19.95 -8.01 -1.91
N LYS A 116 -19.39 -7.61 -0.75
CA LYS A 116 -19.75 -6.38 -0.05
C LYS A 116 -18.79 -5.23 -0.38
N ARG A 117 -19.27 -3.99 -0.26
CA ARG A 117 -18.49 -2.79 -0.51
C ARG A 117 -17.75 -2.32 0.76
N TYR A 118 -16.48 -1.98 0.59
CA TYR A 118 -15.64 -1.42 1.64
C TYR A 118 -14.79 -0.27 1.09
N VAL A 119 -14.39 0.63 1.99
CA VAL A 119 -13.39 1.68 1.74
C VAL A 119 -12.05 1.23 2.31
N ALA A 120 -10.98 1.30 1.53
CA ALA A 120 -9.63 1.03 1.99
C ALA A 120 -9.08 2.23 2.78
N SER A 121 -8.61 1.98 4.01
CA SER A 121 -7.82 2.96 4.74
C SER A 121 -6.48 3.16 4.02
N PHE A 122 -6.04 4.42 3.84
CA PHE A 122 -4.78 4.70 3.16
C PHE A 122 -3.57 4.10 3.89
N GLN A 123 -3.61 4.10 5.22
CA GLN A 123 -2.58 3.55 6.10
C GLN A 123 -2.84 2.08 6.45
N ILE A 124 -1.78 1.30 6.40
CA ILE A 124 -1.75 -0.12 6.73
C ILE A 124 -1.26 -0.25 8.17
N ALA A 125 -2.09 -0.79 9.06
CA ALA A 125 -1.73 -0.96 10.46
C ALA A 125 -1.86 -2.41 10.92
N CYS A 126 -0.99 -2.84 11.83
CA CYS A 126 -0.93 -4.23 12.29
C CYS A 126 -1.98 -4.60 13.35
N GLY A 127 -2.64 -3.62 13.97
CA GLY A 127 -3.61 -3.84 15.06
C GLY A 127 -3.00 -4.06 16.44
N ASP A 128 -1.74 -4.53 16.55
CA ASP A 128 -1.21 -5.04 17.84
C ASP A 128 0.03 -4.34 18.40
N CYS A 129 0.67 -3.43 17.66
CA CYS A 129 1.81 -2.65 18.17
C CYS A 129 1.40 -1.61 19.22
N PHE A 130 2.38 -0.97 19.87
CA PHE A 130 2.14 0.02 20.93
C PHE A 130 1.19 1.14 20.48
N PHE A 131 1.40 1.67 19.28
CA PHE A 131 0.56 2.72 18.70
C PHE A 131 -0.81 2.20 18.26
N CYS A 132 -0.87 1.02 17.63
CA CYS A 132 -2.13 0.43 17.21
C CYS A 132 -3.07 0.18 18.40
N LYS A 133 -2.55 -0.38 19.51
CA LYS A 133 -3.33 -0.59 20.75
C LYS A 133 -3.91 0.68 21.35
N GLN A 134 -3.35 1.84 21.00
CA GLN A 134 -3.83 3.18 21.41
C GLN A 134 -4.72 3.86 20.35
N GLY A 135 -5.03 3.19 19.24
CA GLY A 135 -5.78 3.77 18.12
C GLY A 135 -4.96 4.66 17.19
N LEU A 136 -3.64 4.75 17.38
CA LEU A 136 -2.73 5.59 16.59
C LEU A 136 -2.24 4.85 15.35
N SER A 137 -3.17 4.47 14.47
CA SER A 137 -2.91 3.60 13.31
C SER A 137 -1.88 4.15 12.31
N SER A 138 -1.77 5.47 12.17
CA SER A 138 -0.78 6.12 11.29
C SER A 138 0.67 5.94 11.75
N GLN A 139 0.88 5.61 13.03
CA GLN A 139 2.19 5.37 13.63
C GLN A 139 2.48 3.87 13.80
N CYS A 140 1.89 3.01 12.97
CA CYS A 140 2.14 1.57 13.06
C CYS A 140 3.64 1.25 12.87
N GLU A 141 4.22 0.54 13.83
CA GLU A 141 5.65 0.21 13.84
C GLU A 141 6.02 -0.99 12.97
N LYS A 142 5.02 -1.76 12.54
CA LYS A 142 5.22 -3.11 11.98
C LYS A 142 4.85 -3.24 10.51
N THR A 143 4.43 -2.16 9.85
CA THR A 143 3.96 -2.22 8.45
C THR A 143 4.86 -1.46 7.48
N ASN A 144 5.87 -0.79 8.00
CA ASN A 144 6.90 -0.11 7.22
C ASN A 144 8.24 -0.40 7.91
N SER A 145 9.16 -1.05 7.21
CA SER A 145 10.51 -1.36 7.71
C SER A 145 11.59 -0.46 7.11
N ASN A 146 11.20 0.54 6.33
CA ASN A 146 12.12 1.45 5.64
C ASN A 146 13.04 2.17 6.65
N THR A 147 14.35 2.12 6.40
CA THR A 147 15.39 2.65 7.29
C THR A 147 15.68 4.12 7.02
N ALA A 148 15.53 4.58 5.78
CA ALA A 148 15.59 6.01 5.45
C ALA A 148 14.47 6.79 6.13
N ALA A 149 13.23 6.28 6.12
CA ALA A 149 12.11 6.90 6.85
C ALA A 149 12.43 7.00 8.36
N LYS A 150 12.90 5.88 8.94
CA LYS A 150 13.73 5.78 10.16
C LYS A 150 14.48 7.06 10.51
N SER A 151 15.48 7.27 9.68
CA SER A 151 16.58 8.20 9.91
C SER A 151 16.16 9.65 9.65
N LEU A 152 15.29 9.89 8.67
CA LEU A 152 14.84 11.23 8.30
C LEU A 152 13.87 11.83 9.31
N TYR A 153 12.99 11.01 9.89
CA TYR A 153 11.88 11.49 10.72
C TYR A 153 12.02 11.11 12.21
N GLY A 154 13.09 10.43 12.60
CA GLY A 154 13.32 9.96 13.97
C GLY A 154 12.37 8.82 14.42
N GLY A 155 11.53 8.35 13.51
CA GLY A 155 10.51 7.33 13.71
C GLY A 155 9.90 6.93 12.37
N ARG A 156 9.08 5.89 12.37
CA ARG A 156 8.42 5.40 11.15
C ARG A 156 6.96 5.82 11.12
N THR A 157 6.49 6.11 9.92
CA THR A 157 5.05 6.08 9.61
C THR A 157 4.63 4.64 9.32
N ALA A 158 3.34 4.36 9.45
CA ALA A 158 2.71 3.16 8.91
C ALA A 158 2.99 2.97 7.41
N GLY A 159 2.82 1.75 6.92
CA GLY A 159 2.74 1.49 5.49
C GLY A 159 1.60 2.27 4.83
N ILE A 160 1.78 2.73 3.59
CA ILE A 160 0.76 3.50 2.85
C ILE A 160 0.59 2.90 1.45
N PHE A 161 -0.64 2.58 1.06
CA PHE A 161 -0.97 2.11 -0.30
C PHE A 161 -0.61 3.17 -1.33
N GLY A 162 -0.16 2.78 -2.52
CA GLY A 162 -0.01 3.68 -3.67
C GLY A 162 0.90 4.89 -3.46
N TYR A 163 1.77 4.82 -2.46
CA TYR A 163 2.79 5.83 -2.16
C TYR A 163 4.18 5.27 -2.51
N SER A 164 5.25 5.90 -2.05
CA SER A 164 6.61 5.44 -2.40
C SER A 164 7.11 4.30 -1.49
N HIS A 165 8.24 3.70 -1.88
CA HIS A 165 8.92 2.69 -1.07
C HIS A 165 9.42 3.22 0.30
N LEU A 166 9.48 4.55 0.48
CA LEU A 166 9.73 5.20 1.77
C LEU A 166 8.65 4.82 2.81
N THR A 167 7.45 4.47 2.35
CA THR A 167 6.32 4.04 3.17
C THR A 167 5.91 2.60 2.88
N GLY A 168 6.88 1.75 2.53
CA GLY A 168 6.71 0.30 2.38
C GLY A 168 6.33 -0.20 0.98
N GLY A 169 6.13 0.70 0.00
CA GLY A 169 6.06 0.32 -1.41
C GLY A 169 4.89 -0.59 -1.75
N PHE A 170 3.71 -0.30 -1.21
CA PHE A 170 2.48 -1.05 -1.47
C PHE A 170 1.79 -0.55 -2.72
N ALA A 171 1.21 -1.45 -3.53
CA ALA A 171 0.43 -1.06 -4.70
C ALA A 171 -0.81 -0.22 -4.31
N GLY A 172 -1.12 0.80 -5.12
CA GLY A 172 -2.27 1.66 -4.92
C GLY A 172 -3.56 1.19 -5.54
N GLY A 173 -4.63 1.94 -5.29
CA GLY A 173 -5.99 1.66 -5.76
C GLY A 173 -6.46 2.48 -6.95
N GLN A 174 -5.62 3.26 -7.61
CA GLN A 174 -5.93 3.82 -8.94
C GLN A 174 -5.74 2.72 -10.01
N ALA A 175 -6.49 1.63 -9.86
CA ALA A 175 -6.44 0.42 -10.65
C ALA A 175 -7.82 -0.26 -10.69
N GLU A 176 -8.03 -1.23 -11.59
CA GLU A 176 -9.30 -1.97 -11.65
C GLU A 176 -9.49 -2.92 -10.44
N LEU A 177 -8.38 -3.47 -9.93
CA LEU A 177 -8.34 -4.21 -8.67
C LEU A 177 -7.29 -3.57 -7.75
N GLY A 178 -7.57 -3.55 -6.45
CA GLY A 178 -6.66 -3.05 -5.43
C GLY A 178 -6.54 -4.02 -4.26
N GLU A 179 -5.35 -4.14 -3.68
CA GLU A 179 -5.14 -4.85 -2.43
C GLU A 179 -5.50 -3.93 -1.26
N GLY A 180 -6.26 -4.47 -0.32
CA GLY A 180 -6.44 -3.99 1.03
C GLY A 180 -5.95 -5.05 2.01
N ARG A 181 -5.75 -4.69 3.28
CA ARG A 181 -5.36 -5.65 4.32
C ARG A 181 -6.35 -5.64 5.46
N GLY A 182 -6.81 -6.84 5.82
CA GLY A 182 -7.86 -7.10 6.78
C GLY A 182 -7.36 -7.81 8.03
N THR A 183 -6.37 -7.26 8.74
CA THR A 183 -6.13 -7.66 10.14
C THR A 183 -7.10 -6.90 11.04
N PHE A 184 -8.01 -7.64 11.68
CA PHE A 184 -8.96 -7.08 12.65
C PHE A 184 -8.94 -7.87 13.94
N GLU A 185 -7.77 -8.00 14.53
CA GLU A 185 -7.65 -8.28 15.95
C GLU A 185 -7.02 -7.05 16.64
N GLY A 186 -7.56 -6.67 17.79
CA GLY A 186 -6.79 -5.87 18.75
C GLY A 186 -7.20 -4.42 19.04
N VAL A 187 -7.71 -3.62 18.10
CA VAL A 187 -7.99 -2.20 18.38
C VAL A 187 -9.48 -1.93 18.49
N LYS A 188 -9.99 -1.76 19.72
CA LYS A 188 -11.24 -1.02 19.93
C LYS A 188 -11.07 0.38 19.34
N GLY A 189 -11.45 0.57 18.07
CA GLY A 189 -11.55 1.91 17.45
C GLY A 189 -10.90 2.12 16.09
N SER A 190 -10.12 1.19 15.52
CA SER A 190 -9.51 1.38 14.19
C SER A 190 -10.09 0.41 13.17
N LYS A 191 -10.85 0.93 12.20
CA LYS A 191 -11.50 0.14 11.15
C LYS A 191 -10.70 0.27 9.84
N HIS A 192 -9.87 -0.71 9.48
CA HIS A 192 -9.01 -0.64 8.28
C HIS A 192 -9.73 -0.89 6.96
N LEU A 193 -10.91 -1.50 7.03
CA LEU A 193 -11.93 -1.57 5.99
C LEU A 193 -13.26 -1.22 6.64
N GLN A 194 -13.86 -0.10 6.26
CA GLN A 194 -15.17 0.29 6.75
C GLN A 194 -16.22 -0.19 5.75
N GLY A 195 -17.11 -1.07 6.21
CA GLY A 195 -18.29 -1.44 5.42
C GLY A 195 -19.19 -0.21 5.26
N CYS A 196 -19.69 -0.01 4.05
CA CYS A 196 -20.78 0.93 3.80
C CYS A 196 -22.13 0.32 4.20
#